data_AF-A0A916CYM3-F1
#
_entry.id   AF-A0A916CYM3-F1
#
_cell.length_a   1.000
_cell.length_b   1.000
_cell.length_c   1.000
_cell.angle_alpha   90.00
_cell.angle_beta   90.00
_cell.angle_gamma   90.00
#
_symmetry.space_group_name_H-M   'P 1'
#
loop_
_entity.id
_entity.type
_entity.pdbx_description
1 polymer ?
#
loop_
_entity_poly.entity_id
_entity_poly.type
_entity_poly.pdbx_seq_one_letter_code
_entity_poly.pdbx_strand_id
1 'polypeptide(L)' 'KGGDYTEESVVGAPFVRSYGGEVALVPLVPGRSTTSMVTRMTKMKEAP' A
#
# COMPACT_ATOMS: atom_id res chain seq x y z
N LYS A 1 -1.50 3.25 -1.10
CA LYS A 1 -1.08 2.09 -0.26
C LYS A 1 0.44 2.16 -0.07
N GLY A 2 0.99 1.41 0.89
CA GLY A 2 2.42 1.45 1.20
C GLY A 2 3.37 1.15 0.02
N GLY A 3 2.93 0.36 -0.96
CA GLY A 3 3.73 0.12 -2.18
C GLY A 3 3.76 1.26 -3.19
N ASP A 4 3.07 2.38 -2.92
CA ASP A 4 3.15 3.59 -3.74
C ASP A 4 4.25 4.55 -3.24
N TYR A 5 4.92 4.24 -2.13
CA TYR A 5 6.06 5.01 -1.63
C TYR A 5 7.33 4.70 -2.43
N THR A 6 8.21 5.70 -2.55
CA THR A 6 9.66 5.49 -2.76
C THR A 6 10.35 5.48 -1.40
N GLU A 7 11.54 4.89 -1.30
CA GLU A 7 12.29 4.86 -0.04
C GLU A 7 12.50 6.26 0.56
N GLU A 8 12.71 7.25 -0.29
CA GLU A 8 12.90 8.66 0.08
C GLU A 8 11.62 9.31 0.61
N SER A 9 10.47 8.83 0.16
CA SER A 9 9.16 9.33 0.59
C SER A 9 8.67 8.69 1.90
N VAL A 10 9.38 7.69 2.42
CA VAL A 10 9.04 7.05 3.70
C VAL A 10 9.35 8.03 4.84
N VAL A 11 8.30 8.52 5.49
CA VAL A 11 8.42 9.40 6.66
C VAL A 11 9.21 8.67 7.76
N GLY A 12 10.28 9.31 8.24
CA GLY A 12 11.16 8.75 9.26
C GLY A 12 12.32 7.89 8.72
N ALA A 13 12.44 7.69 7.41
CA ALA A 13 13.56 6.94 6.84
C ALA A 13 14.96 7.48 7.23
N PRO A 14 15.21 8.80 7.25
CA PRO A 14 16.48 9.33 7.73
C PRO A 14 16.76 9.01 9.20
N PHE A 15 15.73 9.03 10.04
CA PHE A 15 15.83 8.70 11.47
C PHE A 15 16.15 7.22 11.67
N VAL A 16 15.44 6.32 11.01
CA VAL A 16 15.73 4.86 11.12
C VAL A 16 17.17 4.58 10.70
N ARG A 17 17.62 5.16 9.58
CA ARG A 17 18.99 5.02 9.07
C ARG A 17 20.04 5.61 10.01
N SER A 18 19.76 6.73 10.70
CA SER A 18 20.73 7.34 11.63
C SER A 18 21.05 6.46 12.84
N TYR A 19 20.17 5.53 13.18
CA TYR A 19 20.39 4.53 14.23
C TYR A 19 20.89 3.18 13.68
N GLY A 20 21.28 3.11 12.41
CA GLY A 20 21.74 1.88 11.76
C GLY A 20 20.63 0.90 11.36
N GLY A 21 19.38 1.34 11.37
CA GLY A 21 18.24 0.55 10.92
C GLY A 21 18.05 0.56 9.40
N GLU A 22 17.21 -0.35 8.92
CA GLU A 22 16.89 -0.51 7.49
C GLU A 22 15.44 -0.07 7.20
N VAL A 23 15.23 0.47 6.00
CA VAL A 23 13.90 0.79 5.46
C VAL A 23 13.72 -0.01 4.19
N ALA A 24 12.68 -0.83 4.14
CA ALA A 24 12.35 -1.66 2.99
C ALA A 24 10.90 -1.42 2.55
N LEU A 25 10.68 -1.38 1.24
CA LEU A 25 9.35 -1.32 0.64
C LEU A 25 8.94 -2.70 0.14
N VAL A 26 7.78 -3.16 0.60
CA VAL A 26 7.24 -4.46 0.19
C VAL A 26 6.27 -4.26 -0.97
N PRO A 27 6.43 -5.00 -2.10
CA PRO A 27 5.54 -4.87 -3.24
C PRO A 27 4.11 -5.29 -2.88
N LEU A 28 3.14 -4.60 -3.48
CA LEU A 28 1.73 -4.97 -3.34
C LEU A 28 1.44 -6.23 -4.17
N VAL A 29 0.64 -7.12 -3.59
CA VAL A 29 0.09 -8.26 -4.34
C VAL A 29 -1.01 -7.73 -5.29
N PRO A 30 -0.90 -7.97 -6.61
CA PRO A 30 -1.91 -7.54 -7.58
C PRO A 30 -3.31 -8.06 -7.24
N GLY A 31 -4.35 -7.27 -7.55
CA GLY A 31 -5.75 -7.65 -7.33
C GLY A 31 -6.21 -7.62 -5.87
N ARG A 32 -5.34 -7.33 -4.90
CA ARG A 32 -5.69 -7.21 -3.47
C ARG A 32 -5.97 -5.74 -3.11
N SER A 33 -7.18 -5.27 -3.37
CA SER A 33 -7.59 -3.91 -3.02
C SER A 33 -8.96 -3.86 -2.37
N THR A 34 -9.04 -3.24 -1.19
CA THR A 34 -10.31 -2.94 -0.50
C THR A 34 -11.26 -2.15 -1.37
N THR A 35 -10.77 -1.12 -2.07
CA THR A 35 -11.56 -0.36 -3.03
C THR A 35 -12.15 -1.26 -4.12
N SER A 36 -11.34 -2.12 -4.74
CA SER A 36 -11.82 -3.06 -5.78
C SER A 36 -12.82 -4.08 -5.22
N MET A 37 -12.63 -4.55 -3.98
CA MET A 37 -13.59 -5.42 -3.31
C MET A 37 -14.92 -4.71 -3.09
N VAL A 38 -14.91 -3.48 -2.57
CA VAL A 38 -16.13 -2.67 -2.37
C VAL A 38 -16.82 -2.39 -3.70
N THR A 39 -16.09 -1.96 -4.74
CA THR A 39 -16.67 -1.75 -6.08
C THR A 39 -17.35 -3.01 -6.62
N ARG A 40 -16.73 -4.18 -6.45
CA ARG A 40 -17.34 -5.46 -6.85
C ARG A 40 -18.62 -5.75 -6.06
N MET A 41 -18.62 -5.52 -4.75
CA MET A 41 -19.79 -5.72 -3.89
C MET A 41 -20.94 -4.79 -4.30
N THR A 42 -20.65 -3.51 -4.60
CA THR A 42 -21.65 -2.56 -5.07
C THR A 42 -22.21 -2.97 -6.44
N LYS A 43 -21.35 -3.33 -7.40
CA LYS A 43 -21.79 -3.80 -8.72
C LYS A 43 -22.64 -5.07 -8.65
N MET A 44 -22.35 -5.99 -7.74
CA MET A 44 -23.19 -7.18 -7.50
C MET A 44 -24.57 -6.82 -6.94
N LYS A 45 -24.66 -5.75 -6.14
CA LYS A 45 -25.91 -5.28 -5.54
C LYS A 45 -26.84 -4.58 -6.54
N GLU A 46 -26.27 -4.07 -7.63
CA GLU A 46 -26.98 -3.36 -8.70
C GLU A 46 -27.25 -4.25 -9.93
N ALA A 47 -26.80 -5.52 -9.91
CA ALA A 47 -27.17 -6.48 -10.94
C ALA A 47 -28.65 -6.89 -10.78
N PRO A 48 -29.43 -6.99 -11.89
CA PRO A 48 -30.85 -7.33 -11.83
C PRO A 48 -31.11 -8.75 -11.31
#